data_AF-A0A971VEK1-F1
#
_entry.id   AF-A0A971VEK1-F1
#
_cell.length_a   1.000
_cell.length_b   1.000
_cell.length_c   1.000
_cell.angle_alpha   90.00
_cell.angle_beta   90.00
_cell.angle_gamma   90.00
#
_symmetry.space_group_name_H-M   'P 1'
#
loop_
_entity.id
_entity.type
_entity.pdbx_description
1 polymer ?
#
loop_
_entity_poly.entity_id
_entity_poly.type
_entity_poly.pdbx_seq_one_letter_code
_entity_poly.pdbx_strand_id
1 'polypeptide(L)'
;MRKFSLISTIWAISLLFIACEPQEMDDYGMGKMVSESDATFSVTPKADKPNVVIFENTSSLPGVAVWNLGNGSKGKGQSVSGEYPFAGTYEVAMTLYTQDGSATKKFSLVVAEDDLSLLEHPLYTALTGGAEKLEGKTWVFDQYNKGHFGVGPVDDVAPSWWAAAPNDKLECSLYKNIFTFKQVGVELNWTNEGYVYTNGAGLPGLAALGYNKTVVPPAGDFDVEFSPAANYTFSLNTTDSTLTLSDGAFFGHYAGSSVYEIISLTETEMYLKVRSIAESGNGWWYRFIPEELNVAPPPVVLPLKEIPLFEDFEGEELSVEFVGEAMGNLTMAAYHNPAPVPINPSSKVYLFEKKAGEFYSNISFVAKGYKFDLTEQNQITLKVFIPGYNDYTSENNKAGDWITNNLLQASIAVKLQNADLEGNAWQTQTEILKTGLETDKWLELTFDFSNIADRKDYNKILIQFGTEGHDGGGIFFFDDFAFHN
;
A
#
# COMPACT_ATOMS: atom_id res chain seq x y z
N MET A 1 30.42 -103.55 -10.98
CA MET A 1 30.42 -105.02 -10.73
C MET A 1 30.27 -105.22 -9.22
N ARG A 2 29.09 -105.50 -8.68
CA ARG A 2 28.43 -106.79 -8.42
C ARG A 2 27.00 -106.41 -7.95
N LYS A 3 25.89 -106.68 -8.65
CA LYS A 3 25.13 -107.94 -8.82
C LYS A 3 24.70 -108.66 -7.53
N PHE A 4 23.38 -108.87 -7.46
CA PHE A 4 22.52 -109.86 -6.77
C PHE A 4 21.65 -109.28 -5.63
N SER A 5 20.31 -109.19 -5.67
CA SER A 5 19.17 -109.93 -6.29
C SER A 5 18.40 -110.80 -5.29
N LEU A 6 17.08 -110.93 -5.55
CA LEU A 6 16.01 -111.77 -4.99
C LEU A 6 15.23 -111.17 -3.80
N ILE A 7 13.99 -110.68 -3.96
CA ILE A 7 12.71 -111.31 -4.39
C ILE A 7 12.20 -112.36 -3.39
N SER A 8 11.09 -112.06 -2.70
CA SER A 8 9.84 -112.86 -2.68
C SER A 8 9.00 -112.57 -1.41
N THR A 9 7.92 -111.78 -1.50
CA THR A 9 6.49 -112.21 -1.54
C THR A 9 5.90 -112.62 -0.18
N ILE A 10 4.84 -111.91 0.29
CA ILE A 10 3.48 -112.43 0.61
C ILE A 10 2.65 -111.37 1.39
N TRP A 11 1.64 -110.85 0.68
CA TRP A 11 0.25 -110.53 1.04
C TRP A 11 -0.17 -110.06 2.45
N ALA A 12 -0.67 -108.81 2.47
CA ALA A 12 -1.99 -108.34 2.93
C ALA A 12 -2.56 -108.82 4.28
N ILE A 13 -2.85 -107.85 5.17
CA ILE A 13 -4.20 -107.50 5.67
C ILE A 13 -4.09 -106.53 6.87
N SER A 14 -4.96 -105.51 6.88
CA SER A 14 -5.38 -104.64 8.01
C SER A 14 -4.78 -103.24 8.09
N LEU A 15 -5.54 -102.29 7.54
CA LEU A 15 -5.55 -100.91 8.00
C LEU A 15 -6.00 -100.86 9.47
N LEU A 16 -5.13 -100.40 10.35
CA LEU A 16 -5.51 -99.77 11.62
C LEU A 16 -4.82 -98.41 11.64
N PHE A 17 -5.54 -97.40 11.15
CA PHE A 17 -5.23 -96.02 11.47
C PHE A 17 -5.40 -95.86 12.98
N ILE A 18 -4.29 -95.83 13.72
CA ILE A 18 -4.28 -95.11 15.00
C ILE A 18 -4.34 -93.65 14.60
N ALA A 19 -5.56 -93.12 14.51
CA ALA A 19 -5.76 -91.70 14.58
C ALA A 19 -5.12 -91.25 15.90
N CYS A 20 -4.12 -90.36 15.81
CA CYS A 20 -3.89 -89.46 16.93
C CYS A 20 -5.25 -88.85 17.26
N GLU A 21 -5.66 -88.95 18.52
CA GLU A 21 -6.68 -88.05 19.05
C GLU A 21 -6.31 -86.64 18.59
N PRO A 22 -7.24 -85.85 18.02
CA PRO A 22 -6.95 -84.44 17.83
C PRO A 22 -6.62 -83.89 19.22
N GLN A 23 -5.35 -83.55 19.44
CA GLN A 23 -5.00 -82.63 20.52
C GLN A 23 -5.65 -81.31 20.15
N GLU A 24 -6.87 -81.09 20.64
CA GLU A 24 -7.42 -79.74 20.78
C GLU A 24 -6.55 -79.04 21.82
N MET A 25 -5.53 -78.33 21.34
CA MET A 25 -4.83 -77.35 22.15
C MET A 25 -5.77 -76.16 22.32
N ASP A 26 -6.48 -76.11 23.45
CA ASP A 26 -7.27 -74.95 23.90
C ASP A 26 -6.42 -73.69 24.18
N ASP A 27 -5.10 -73.74 23.94
CA ASP A 27 -4.16 -72.64 24.13
C ASP A 27 -4.36 -71.44 23.18
N TYR A 28 -5.31 -71.53 22.23
CA TYR A 28 -5.68 -70.44 21.31
C TYR A 28 -7.18 -70.10 21.35
N GLY A 29 -7.84 -70.27 22.49
CA GLY A 29 -9.17 -69.68 22.67
C GLY A 29 -9.10 -68.16 22.45
N MET A 30 -9.72 -67.66 21.37
CA MET A 30 -9.93 -66.21 21.23
C MET A 30 -10.64 -65.73 22.50
N GLY A 31 -10.09 -64.70 23.16
CA GLY A 31 -10.75 -64.12 24.33
C GLY A 31 -12.13 -63.58 23.98
N LYS A 32 -12.87 -63.12 24.99
CA LYS A 32 -14.23 -62.57 24.80
C LYS A 32 -14.20 -61.54 23.66
N MET A 33 -14.89 -61.84 22.56
CA MET A 33 -15.04 -60.92 21.43
C MET A 33 -15.58 -59.58 21.94
N VAL A 34 -14.85 -58.50 21.67
CA VAL A 34 -15.21 -57.17 22.12
C VAL A 34 -16.51 -56.75 21.45
N SER A 35 -17.49 -56.33 22.25
CA SER A 35 -18.77 -55.80 21.80
C SER A 35 -18.85 -54.30 22.04
N GLU A 36 -19.82 -53.62 21.42
CA GLU A 36 -20.08 -52.19 21.68
C GLU A 36 -20.32 -51.90 23.18
N SER A 37 -20.91 -52.83 23.92
CA SER A 37 -21.17 -52.68 25.36
C SER A 37 -19.89 -52.66 26.21
N ASP A 38 -18.79 -53.23 25.69
CA ASP A 38 -17.50 -53.24 26.37
C ASP A 38 -16.73 -51.91 26.19
N ALA A 39 -17.11 -51.10 25.20
CA ALA A 39 -16.60 -49.76 24.97
C ALA A 39 -17.38 -48.75 25.82
N THR A 40 -16.91 -48.45 27.03
CA THR A 40 -17.55 -47.49 27.93
C THR A 40 -16.69 -46.24 28.12
N PHE A 41 -17.35 -45.11 28.34
CA PHE A 41 -16.68 -43.83 28.57
C PHE A 41 -17.58 -42.86 29.35
N SER A 42 -16.96 -41.81 29.90
CA SER A 42 -17.65 -40.62 30.40
C SER A 42 -17.44 -39.43 29.45
N VAL A 43 -18.39 -38.51 29.49
CA VAL A 43 -18.36 -37.25 28.73
C VAL A 43 -18.59 -36.13 29.74
N THR A 44 -17.67 -35.19 29.85
CA THR A 44 -17.74 -34.14 30.87
C THR A 44 -17.32 -32.80 30.27
N PRO A 45 -18.28 -31.88 30.02
CA PRO A 45 -17.98 -30.47 29.79
C PRO A 45 -17.15 -29.90 30.95
N LYS A 46 -16.14 -29.08 30.67
CA LYS A 46 -15.43 -28.35 31.73
C LYS A 46 -16.38 -27.35 32.38
N ALA A 47 -16.28 -27.18 33.70
CA ALA A 47 -17.21 -26.37 34.48
C ALA A 47 -17.14 -24.87 34.13
N ASP A 48 -15.95 -24.37 33.80
CA ASP A 48 -15.66 -22.98 33.44
C ASP A 48 -15.74 -22.71 31.93
N LYS A 49 -15.59 -23.76 31.11
CA LYS A 49 -15.71 -23.71 29.64
C LYS A 49 -16.50 -24.92 29.11
N PRO A 50 -17.84 -24.88 29.13
CA PRO A 50 -18.69 -26.03 28.75
C PRO A 50 -18.44 -26.55 27.32
N ASN A 51 -17.97 -25.69 26.42
CA ASN A 51 -17.65 -26.02 25.03
C ASN A 51 -16.30 -26.74 24.88
N VAL A 52 -15.55 -26.92 25.98
CA VAL A 52 -14.40 -27.82 26.08
C VAL A 52 -14.85 -29.09 26.79
N VAL A 53 -14.95 -30.18 26.04
CA VAL A 53 -15.51 -31.46 26.52
C VAL A 53 -14.40 -32.49 26.67
N ILE A 54 -14.32 -33.09 27.86
CA ILE A 54 -13.39 -34.16 28.20
C ILE A 54 -14.10 -35.50 27.97
N PHE A 55 -13.44 -36.40 27.24
CA PHE A 55 -13.88 -37.77 27.02
C PHE A 55 -12.89 -38.71 27.69
N GLU A 56 -13.38 -39.59 28.56
CA GLU A 56 -12.54 -40.52 29.31
C GLU A 56 -13.01 -41.96 29.10
N ASN A 57 -12.10 -42.82 28.66
CA ASN A 57 -12.36 -44.24 28.48
C ASN A 57 -12.57 -44.91 29.85
N THR A 58 -13.71 -45.52 30.09
CA THR A 58 -14.00 -46.25 31.34
C THR A 58 -14.12 -47.75 31.10
N SER A 59 -13.73 -48.23 29.92
CA SER A 59 -13.81 -49.65 29.54
C SER A 59 -13.02 -50.52 30.51
N SER A 60 -13.63 -51.62 30.97
CA SER A 60 -12.98 -52.55 31.89
C SER A 60 -12.00 -53.51 31.21
N LEU A 61 -12.12 -53.69 29.88
CA LEU A 61 -11.20 -54.50 29.09
C LEU A 61 -9.88 -53.76 28.83
N PRO A 62 -8.72 -54.42 28.98
CA PRO A 62 -7.44 -53.82 28.63
C PRO A 62 -7.36 -53.59 27.12
N GLY A 63 -7.12 -52.34 26.73
CA GLY A 63 -7.10 -51.95 25.31
C GLY A 63 -6.74 -50.48 25.11
N VAL A 64 -6.77 -50.05 23.85
CA VAL A 64 -6.48 -48.68 23.43
C VAL A 64 -7.72 -48.05 22.83
N ALA A 65 -8.18 -46.94 23.40
CA ALA A 65 -9.27 -46.15 22.85
C ALA A 65 -8.76 -45.19 21.76
N VAL A 66 -9.47 -45.15 20.64
CA VAL A 66 -9.28 -44.19 19.54
C VAL A 66 -10.58 -43.43 19.35
N TRP A 67 -10.48 -42.12 19.22
CA TRP A 67 -11.60 -41.19 19.26
C TRP A 67 -11.73 -40.43 17.94
N ASN A 68 -12.95 -40.31 17.45
CA ASN A 68 -13.37 -39.31 16.48
C ASN A 68 -14.36 -38.38 17.18
N LEU A 69 -14.00 -37.11 17.33
CA LEU A 69 -14.74 -36.14 18.14
C LEU A 69 -15.88 -35.46 17.37
N GLY A 70 -16.13 -35.82 16.11
CA GLY A 70 -17.23 -35.26 15.33
C GLY A 70 -17.06 -33.79 14.92
N ASN A 71 -16.09 -33.06 15.49
CA ASN A 71 -15.66 -31.72 15.11
C ASN A 71 -14.46 -31.72 14.13
N GLY A 72 -14.18 -32.86 13.49
CA GLY A 72 -13.01 -33.07 12.63
C GLY A 72 -11.74 -33.49 13.39
N SER A 73 -11.67 -33.32 14.72
CA SER A 73 -10.55 -33.76 15.54
C SER A 73 -10.60 -35.26 15.85
N LYS A 74 -9.42 -35.86 16.01
CA LYS A 74 -9.24 -37.25 16.45
C LYS A 74 -8.33 -37.31 17.65
N GLY A 75 -8.46 -38.36 18.45
CA GLY A 75 -7.63 -38.57 19.63
C GLY A 75 -7.33 -40.05 19.88
N LYS A 76 -6.37 -40.32 20.76
CA LYS A 76 -5.99 -41.67 21.17
C LYS A 76 -5.63 -41.69 22.65
N GLY A 77 -6.04 -42.74 23.35
CA GLY A 77 -5.67 -42.99 24.73
C GLY A 77 -6.82 -42.82 25.71
N GLN A 78 -6.46 -42.81 26.99
CA GLN A 78 -7.38 -42.89 28.12
C GLN A 78 -8.27 -41.65 28.26
N SER A 79 -7.73 -40.47 27.97
CA SER A 79 -8.46 -39.20 28.07
C SER A 79 -8.11 -38.33 26.86
N VAL A 80 -9.13 -37.73 26.25
CA VAL A 80 -8.99 -36.76 25.14
C VAL A 80 -9.91 -35.57 25.40
N SER A 81 -9.52 -34.40 24.91
CA SER A 81 -10.30 -33.16 25.00
C SER A 81 -10.72 -32.71 23.61
N GLY A 82 -11.96 -32.26 23.46
CA GLY A 82 -12.47 -31.64 22.24
C GLY A 82 -13.00 -30.23 22.49
N GLU A 83 -12.77 -29.33 21.56
CA GLU A 83 -13.25 -27.95 21.60
C GLU A 83 -14.33 -27.77 20.53
N TYR A 84 -15.46 -27.18 20.92
CA TYR A 84 -16.65 -27.03 20.07
C TYR A 84 -17.12 -25.57 20.10
N PRO A 85 -16.52 -24.70 19.27
CA PRO A 85 -16.83 -23.26 19.29
C PRO A 85 -18.28 -22.93 18.91
N PHE A 86 -18.97 -23.84 18.21
CA PHE A 86 -20.33 -23.64 17.73
C PHE A 86 -21.32 -24.60 18.40
N ALA A 87 -22.51 -24.10 18.72
CA ALA A 87 -23.67 -24.88 19.12
C ALA A 87 -24.04 -25.88 18.03
N GLY A 88 -24.48 -27.05 18.43
CA GLY A 88 -24.83 -28.10 17.47
C GLY A 88 -24.81 -29.49 18.06
N THR A 89 -25.12 -30.46 17.21
CA THR A 89 -25.04 -31.87 17.54
C THR A 89 -23.88 -32.51 16.80
N TYR A 90 -22.96 -33.11 17.55
CA TYR A 90 -21.75 -33.74 17.03
C TYR A 90 -21.84 -35.26 17.25
N GLU A 91 -21.64 -36.04 16.19
CA GLU A 91 -21.54 -37.51 16.29
C GLU A 91 -20.11 -37.89 16.68
N VAL A 92 -19.92 -38.23 17.95
CA VAL A 92 -18.63 -38.69 18.48
C VAL A 92 -18.60 -40.22 18.45
N ALA A 93 -17.43 -40.79 18.13
CA ALA A 93 -17.21 -42.23 18.13
C ALA A 93 -15.95 -42.61 18.91
N MET A 94 -16.06 -43.58 19.81
CA MET A 94 -14.93 -44.26 20.44
C MET A 94 -14.77 -45.65 19.86
N THR A 95 -13.58 -46.01 19.39
CA THR A 95 -13.22 -47.38 19.02
C THR A 95 -12.22 -47.93 20.02
N LEU A 96 -12.60 -48.99 20.74
CA LEU A 96 -11.74 -49.72 21.66
C LEU A 96 -11.06 -50.87 20.91
N TYR A 97 -9.73 -50.86 20.86
CA TYR A 97 -8.92 -51.95 20.32
C TYR A 97 -8.35 -52.80 21.46
N THR A 98 -8.62 -54.11 21.46
CA THR A 98 -8.05 -55.08 22.40
C THR A 98 -7.27 -56.15 21.64
N GLN A 99 -6.73 -57.15 22.36
CA GLN A 99 -6.07 -58.30 21.73
C GLN A 99 -7.04 -59.18 20.92
N ASP A 100 -8.33 -59.17 21.28
CA ASP A 100 -9.36 -60.06 20.72
C ASP A 100 -10.27 -59.38 19.69
N GLY A 101 -9.90 -58.19 19.23
CA GLY A 101 -10.63 -57.42 18.20
C GLY A 101 -10.90 -55.98 18.61
N SER A 102 -11.89 -55.36 17.98
CA SER A 102 -12.28 -53.98 18.26
C SER A 102 -13.78 -53.78 18.20
N ALA A 103 -14.29 -52.85 19.02
CA ALA A 103 -15.66 -52.39 18.93
C ALA A 103 -15.73 -50.86 18.91
N THR A 104 -16.70 -50.32 18.18
CA THR A 104 -16.96 -48.88 18.09
C THR A 104 -18.30 -48.57 18.75
N LYS A 105 -18.31 -47.54 19.59
CA LYS A 105 -19.51 -46.96 20.19
C LYS A 105 -19.66 -45.51 19.77
N LYS A 106 -20.85 -45.15 19.30
CA LYS A 106 -21.20 -43.78 18.90
C LYS A 106 -22.06 -43.10 19.96
N PHE A 107 -21.97 -41.78 20.05
CA PHE A 107 -22.90 -40.98 20.83
C PHE A 107 -23.06 -39.57 20.24
N SER A 108 -24.23 -38.97 20.48
CA SER A 108 -24.55 -37.60 20.08
C SER A 108 -24.22 -36.65 21.23
N LEU A 109 -23.21 -35.81 21.03
CA LEU A 109 -22.93 -34.68 21.92
C LEU A 109 -23.77 -33.48 21.48
N VAL A 110 -24.49 -32.87 22.40
CA VAL A 110 -25.22 -31.61 22.16
C VAL A 110 -24.47 -30.47 22.85
N VAL A 111 -24.03 -29.50 22.07
CA VAL A 111 -23.46 -28.22 22.54
C VAL A 111 -24.56 -27.17 22.40
N ALA A 112 -24.91 -26.53 23.51
CA ALA A 112 -26.12 -25.70 23.59
C ALA A 112 -25.94 -24.30 22.99
N GLU A 113 -24.78 -23.68 23.20
CA GLU A 113 -24.50 -22.28 22.83
C GLU A 113 -23.11 -22.20 22.18
N ASP A 114 -22.91 -21.15 21.36
CA ASP A 114 -21.60 -20.84 20.78
C ASP A 114 -20.63 -20.34 21.88
N ASP A 115 -19.35 -20.69 21.75
CA ASP A 115 -18.24 -20.15 22.54
C ASP A 115 -17.10 -19.79 21.57
N LEU A 116 -17.22 -18.60 20.99
CA LEU A 116 -16.27 -18.09 19.99
C LEU A 116 -14.90 -17.74 20.59
N SER A 117 -14.78 -17.67 21.93
CA SER A 117 -13.49 -17.47 22.60
C SER A 117 -12.50 -18.62 22.32
N LEU A 118 -13.02 -19.80 21.96
CA LEU A 118 -12.23 -20.97 21.55
C LEU A 118 -11.53 -20.78 20.19
N LEU A 119 -11.91 -19.75 19.43
CA LEU A 119 -11.26 -19.40 18.17
C LEU A 119 -10.23 -18.26 18.32
N GLU A 120 -10.11 -17.65 19.50
CA GLU A 120 -9.27 -16.47 19.69
C GLU A 120 -7.78 -16.79 19.50
N HIS A 121 -7.16 -16.06 18.58
CA HIS A 121 -5.72 -16.08 18.37
C HIS A 121 -5.26 -14.67 17.96
N PRO A 122 -4.21 -14.09 18.56
CA PRO A 122 -3.85 -12.68 18.34
C PRO A 122 -3.73 -12.28 16.86
N LEU A 123 -3.11 -13.12 16.02
CA LEU A 123 -2.99 -12.83 14.59
C LEU A 123 -4.33 -12.94 13.83
N TYR A 124 -5.22 -13.86 14.22
CA TYR A 124 -6.56 -13.94 13.62
C TYR A 124 -7.39 -12.73 14.05
N THR A 125 -7.33 -12.35 15.33
CA THR A 125 -8.01 -11.15 15.84
C THR A 125 -7.50 -9.88 15.16
N ALA A 126 -6.18 -9.75 15.00
CA ALA A 126 -5.58 -8.62 14.28
C ALA A 126 -6.09 -8.54 12.83
N LEU A 127 -6.07 -9.65 12.09
CA LEU A 127 -6.49 -9.69 10.69
C LEU A 127 -7.99 -9.49 10.49
N THR A 128 -8.83 -10.09 11.33
CA THR A 128 -10.28 -10.22 11.10
C THR A 128 -11.14 -9.33 12.00
N GLY A 129 -10.55 -8.79 13.07
CA GLY A 129 -11.29 -8.16 14.17
C GLY A 129 -11.83 -9.13 15.22
N GLY A 130 -11.54 -10.43 15.09
CA GLY A 130 -11.94 -11.48 16.05
C GLY A 130 -13.20 -12.22 15.62
N ALA A 131 -13.46 -13.36 16.26
CA ALA A 131 -14.59 -14.22 15.93
C ALA A 131 -15.96 -13.56 16.17
N GLU A 132 -16.07 -12.62 17.10
CA GLU A 132 -17.30 -11.87 17.36
C GLU A 132 -17.60 -10.80 16.30
N LYS A 133 -16.60 -10.38 15.50
CA LYS A 133 -16.79 -9.40 14.41
C LYS A 133 -17.28 -10.13 13.16
N LEU A 134 -18.57 -10.49 13.14
CA LEU A 134 -19.18 -11.31 12.07
C LEU A 134 -19.06 -10.71 10.65
N GLU A 135 -19.02 -9.37 10.54
CA GLU A 135 -18.80 -8.69 9.25
C GLU A 135 -17.33 -8.63 8.84
N GLY A 136 -16.41 -9.04 9.72
CA GLY A 136 -14.97 -9.05 9.48
C GLY A 136 -14.33 -7.67 9.58
N LYS A 137 -13.05 -7.61 9.19
CA LYS A 137 -12.26 -6.38 9.10
C LYS A 137 -11.85 -6.14 7.66
N THR A 138 -12.09 -4.91 7.22
CA THR A 138 -11.79 -4.44 5.86
C THR A 138 -10.45 -3.72 5.83
N TRP A 139 -9.61 -4.11 4.88
CA TRP A 139 -8.27 -3.61 4.65
C TRP A 139 -8.16 -3.00 3.27
N VAL A 140 -7.52 -1.83 3.21
CA VAL A 140 -7.18 -1.10 1.98
C VAL A 140 -5.72 -0.70 2.02
N PHE A 141 -5.11 -0.46 0.86
CA PHE A 141 -3.73 0.05 0.81
C PHE A 141 -3.60 1.34 1.61
N ASP A 142 -2.49 1.49 2.33
CA ASP A 142 -2.21 2.66 3.16
C ASP A 142 -1.81 3.90 2.32
N GLN A 143 -2.77 4.39 1.54
CA GLN A 143 -2.63 5.35 0.46
C GLN A 143 -1.89 6.63 0.86
N TYR A 144 -2.07 7.09 2.10
CA TYR A 144 -1.57 8.39 2.56
C TYR A 144 -0.22 8.32 3.28
N ASN A 145 0.34 7.13 3.48
CA ASN A 145 1.67 6.97 4.09
C ASN A 145 2.70 6.48 3.06
N LYS A 146 3.92 6.99 3.16
CA LYS A 146 5.02 6.57 2.29
C LYS A 146 5.39 5.10 2.55
N GLY A 147 5.69 4.37 1.49
CA GLY A 147 6.19 2.99 1.54
C GLY A 147 5.11 1.93 1.67
N HIS A 148 3.85 2.26 1.37
CA HIS A 148 2.75 1.31 1.41
C HIS A 148 2.77 0.29 0.27
N PHE A 149 3.52 0.56 -0.79
CA PHE A 149 3.76 -0.35 -1.89
C PHE A 149 5.20 -0.15 -2.38
N GLY A 150 5.94 -1.22 -2.63
CA GLY A 150 7.35 -1.09 -3.01
C GLY A 150 8.01 -2.40 -3.43
N VAL A 151 9.19 -2.27 -4.03
CA VAL A 151 9.97 -3.37 -4.62
C VAL A 151 11.46 -3.28 -4.25
N GLY A 152 12.09 -4.44 -4.26
CA GLY A 152 13.50 -4.66 -3.90
C GLY A 152 13.89 -6.13 -4.06
N PRO A 153 15.15 -6.48 -3.79
CA PRO A 153 15.61 -7.86 -3.66
C PRO A 153 14.77 -8.64 -2.63
N VAL A 154 14.39 -9.87 -2.94
CA VAL A 154 13.51 -10.69 -2.09
C VAL A 154 14.02 -10.96 -0.67
N ASP A 155 15.35 -10.96 -0.50
CA ASP A 155 16.01 -11.21 0.78
C ASP A 155 16.11 -9.93 1.65
N ASP A 156 15.71 -8.77 1.12
CA ASP A 156 15.63 -7.54 1.90
C ASP A 156 14.44 -7.60 2.89
N VAL A 157 14.51 -6.73 3.90
CA VAL A 157 13.47 -6.58 4.95
C VAL A 157 12.48 -5.45 4.63
N ALA A 158 12.81 -4.57 3.69
CA ALA A 158 11.97 -3.46 3.23
C ALA A 158 12.30 -3.11 1.76
N PRO A 159 11.42 -2.38 1.05
CA PRO A 159 11.70 -1.93 -0.31
C PRO A 159 12.96 -1.06 -0.38
N SER A 160 13.88 -1.41 -1.26
CA SER A 160 15.16 -0.71 -1.41
C SER A 160 15.39 -0.11 -2.79
N TRP A 161 14.70 -0.60 -3.83
CA TRP A 161 14.78 -0.02 -5.17
C TRP A 161 13.75 1.08 -5.38
N TRP A 162 12.52 0.87 -4.89
CA TRP A 162 11.45 1.87 -4.99
C TRP A 162 10.39 1.64 -3.92
N ALA A 163 9.84 2.75 -3.42
CA ALA A 163 8.75 2.77 -2.45
C ALA A 163 7.81 3.94 -2.80
N ALA A 164 6.51 3.65 -2.89
CA ALA A 164 5.48 4.62 -3.23
C ALA A 164 5.44 5.78 -2.22
N ALA A 165 5.43 7.02 -2.70
CA ALA A 165 5.00 8.19 -1.93
C ALA A 165 3.47 8.20 -1.77
N PRO A 166 2.94 9.02 -0.85
CA PRO A 166 1.49 9.16 -0.68
C PRO A 166 0.81 9.51 -2.01
N ASN A 167 -0.31 8.83 -2.32
CA ASN A 167 -1.09 8.97 -3.55
C ASN A 167 -0.40 8.57 -4.88
N ASP A 168 0.80 7.99 -4.88
CA ASP A 168 1.52 7.60 -6.12
C ASP A 168 0.71 6.69 -7.05
N LYS A 169 -0.26 5.93 -6.51
CA LYS A 169 -1.10 5.00 -7.26
C LYS A 169 -2.58 5.42 -7.30
N LEU A 170 -2.86 6.72 -7.11
CA LEU A 170 -4.22 7.28 -7.13
C LEU A 170 -4.91 7.12 -8.48
N GLU A 171 -4.15 7.25 -9.57
CA GLU A 171 -4.70 7.23 -10.93
C GLU A 171 -4.71 5.83 -11.56
N CYS A 172 -4.49 4.76 -10.79
CA CYS A 172 -4.65 3.37 -11.24
C CYS A 172 -5.56 2.54 -10.31
N SER A 173 -5.78 1.28 -10.66
CA SER A 173 -6.69 0.38 -9.93
C SER A 173 -6.17 -0.11 -8.57
N LEU A 174 -4.91 0.14 -8.19
CA LEU A 174 -4.32 -0.45 -6.99
C LEU A 174 -5.13 -0.13 -5.72
N TYR A 175 -5.50 1.13 -5.52
CA TYR A 175 -6.29 1.56 -4.35
C TYR A 175 -7.78 1.21 -4.44
N LYS A 176 -8.24 0.63 -5.56
CA LYS A 176 -9.62 0.15 -5.73
C LYS A 176 -9.85 -1.26 -5.19
N ASN A 177 -8.78 -1.92 -4.78
CA ASN A 177 -8.80 -3.27 -4.25
C ASN A 177 -9.03 -3.26 -2.73
N ILE A 178 -10.16 -3.82 -2.30
CA ILE A 178 -10.65 -3.82 -0.92
C ILE A 178 -10.81 -5.27 -0.46
N PHE A 179 -10.26 -5.59 0.72
CA PHE A 179 -10.19 -6.96 1.24
C PHE A 179 -10.82 -7.06 2.62
N THR A 180 -11.86 -7.87 2.78
CA THR A 180 -12.53 -8.10 4.07
C THR A 180 -12.28 -9.53 4.53
N PHE A 181 -11.66 -9.68 5.71
CA PHE A 181 -11.37 -10.97 6.32
C PHE A 181 -12.36 -11.28 7.44
N LYS A 182 -13.01 -12.44 7.38
CA LYS A 182 -13.94 -12.95 8.40
C LYS A 182 -13.39 -14.21 9.03
N GLN A 183 -13.37 -14.25 10.36
CA GLN A 183 -12.82 -15.39 11.11
C GLN A 183 -13.77 -16.60 11.11
N VAL A 184 -15.05 -16.36 11.41
CA VAL A 184 -16.08 -17.40 11.30
C VAL A 184 -16.31 -17.69 9.81
N GLY A 185 -16.19 -18.95 9.41
CA GLY A 185 -16.25 -19.37 8.01
C GLY A 185 -14.91 -19.28 7.26
N VAL A 186 -13.90 -18.60 7.82
CA VAL A 186 -12.57 -18.40 7.20
C VAL A 186 -12.69 -17.80 5.79
N GLU A 187 -13.35 -16.64 5.69
CA GLU A 187 -13.70 -16.03 4.42
C GLU A 187 -12.83 -14.81 4.13
N LEU A 188 -12.39 -14.70 2.87
CA LEU A 188 -11.83 -13.50 2.28
C LEU A 188 -12.81 -12.99 1.21
N ASN A 189 -13.39 -11.83 1.44
CA ASN A 189 -14.12 -11.10 0.41
C ASN A 189 -13.20 -10.08 -0.25
N TRP A 190 -13.17 -10.06 -1.58
CA TRP A 190 -12.34 -9.15 -2.37
C TRP A 190 -13.18 -8.43 -3.41
N THR A 191 -13.19 -7.10 -3.35
CA THR A 191 -13.80 -6.22 -4.37
C THR A 191 -12.73 -5.33 -5.00
N ASN A 192 -12.86 -4.99 -6.29
CA ASN A 192 -11.76 -4.37 -7.05
C ASN A 192 -12.19 -3.39 -8.15
N GLU A 193 -13.45 -2.93 -8.16
CA GLU A 193 -14.02 -2.10 -9.24
C GLU A 193 -13.78 -2.66 -10.68
N GLY A 194 -13.57 -3.97 -10.81
CA GLY A 194 -13.36 -4.65 -12.09
C GLY A 194 -11.91 -4.69 -12.61
N TYR A 195 -10.93 -4.16 -11.87
CA TYR A 195 -9.53 -4.12 -12.31
C TYR A 195 -8.54 -4.51 -11.21
N VAL A 196 -7.38 -5.01 -11.63
CA VAL A 196 -6.20 -5.19 -10.79
C VAL A 196 -5.00 -4.50 -11.42
N TYR A 197 -4.06 -4.07 -10.60
CA TYR A 197 -2.85 -3.40 -11.04
C TYR A 197 -1.73 -4.44 -11.26
N THR A 198 -0.89 -4.22 -12.27
CA THR A 198 0.33 -5.00 -12.45
C THR A 198 1.39 -4.21 -13.19
N ASN A 199 2.65 -4.45 -12.86
CA ASN A 199 3.76 -4.04 -13.72
C ASN A 199 3.84 -4.95 -14.96
N GLY A 200 4.66 -4.57 -15.94
CA GLY A 200 4.78 -5.33 -17.19
C GLY A 200 5.15 -6.82 -17.00
N ALA A 201 5.81 -7.17 -15.91
CA ALA A 201 6.21 -8.54 -15.63
C ALA A 201 5.05 -9.46 -15.22
N GLY A 202 3.97 -8.93 -14.64
CA GLY A 202 2.81 -9.73 -14.26
C GLY A 202 1.84 -10.01 -15.41
N LEU A 203 1.90 -9.25 -16.51
CA LEU A 203 1.03 -9.40 -17.67
C LEU A 203 0.99 -10.84 -18.25
N PRO A 204 2.13 -11.55 -18.47
CA PRO A 204 2.09 -12.90 -19.01
C PRO A 204 1.38 -13.90 -18.08
N GLY A 205 1.51 -13.72 -16.76
CA GLY A 205 0.87 -14.59 -15.77
C GLY A 205 -0.65 -14.37 -15.73
N LEU A 206 -1.11 -13.12 -15.75
CA LEU A 206 -2.54 -12.81 -15.86
C LEU A 206 -3.14 -13.29 -17.19
N ALA A 207 -2.41 -13.13 -18.30
CA ALA A 207 -2.83 -13.63 -19.60
C ALA A 207 -2.99 -15.16 -19.62
N ALA A 208 -2.06 -15.89 -18.97
CA ALA A 208 -2.14 -17.35 -18.83
C ALA A 208 -3.35 -17.82 -18.00
N LEU A 209 -3.86 -16.96 -17.11
CA LEU A 209 -5.10 -17.17 -16.36
C LEU A 209 -6.36 -16.74 -17.14
N GLY A 210 -6.20 -16.18 -18.34
CA GLY A 210 -7.30 -15.74 -19.21
C GLY A 210 -7.59 -14.23 -19.18
N TYR A 211 -6.87 -13.45 -18.37
CA TYR A 211 -7.08 -12.00 -18.23
C TYR A 211 -6.17 -11.22 -19.20
N ASN A 212 -6.71 -10.87 -20.37
CA ASN A 212 -5.95 -10.32 -21.50
C ASN A 212 -6.27 -8.85 -21.82
N LYS A 213 -7.22 -8.24 -21.12
CA LYS A 213 -7.66 -6.87 -21.40
C LYS A 213 -6.96 -5.92 -20.45
N THR A 214 -6.16 -5.02 -21.00
CA THR A 214 -5.28 -4.13 -20.24
C THR A 214 -5.43 -2.69 -20.69
N VAL A 215 -5.31 -1.74 -19.77
CA VAL A 215 -5.19 -0.30 -20.06
C VAL A 215 -3.97 0.26 -19.34
N VAL A 216 -3.38 1.33 -19.88
CA VAL A 216 -2.29 2.07 -19.22
C VAL A 216 -2.90 3.27 -18.50
N PRO A 217 -2.98 3.26 -17.16
CA PRO A 217 -3.50 4.39 -16.41
C PRO A 217 -2.50 5.56 -16.37
N PRO A 218 -2.93 6.79 -16.03
CA PRO A 218 -2.02 7.93 -15.87
C PRO A 218 -0.87 7.71 -14.87
N ALA A 219 -1.08 6.89 -13.84
CA ALA A 219 -0.04 6.49 -12.87
C ALA A 219 0.99 5.48 -13.43
N GLY A 220 0.90 5.10 -14.72
CA GLY A 220 1.81 4.15 -15.38
C GLY A 220 1.49 2.68 -15.14
N ASP A 221 2.28 1.80 -15.76
CA ASP A 221 2.07 0.34 -15.81
C ASP A 221 0.71 -0.06 -16.40
N PHE A 222 0.00 -1.02 -15.79
CA PHE A 222 -1.20 -1.61 -16.38
C PHE A 222 -2.28 -1.87 -15.33
N ASP A 223 -3.50 -1.47 -15.68
CA ASP A 223 -4.72 -2.00 -15.08
C ASP A 223 -5.26 -3.13 -15.97
N VAL A 224 -5.57 -4.27 -15.39
CA VAL A 224 -6.07 -5.47 -16.10
C VAL A 224 -7.49 -5.77 -15.63
N GLU A 225 -8.42 -5.95 -16.58
CA GLU A 225 -9.80 -6.33 -16.27
C GLU A 225 -9.79 -7.68 -15.53
N PHE A 226 -10.32 -7.69 -14.31
CA PHE A 226 -10.26 -8.84 -13.42
C PHE A 226 -11.50 -8.89 -12.54
N SER A 227 -12.05 -10.09 -12.36
CA SER A 227 -13.20 -10.34 -11.49
C SER A 227 -12.80 -11.35 -10.40
N PRO A 228 -12.75 -10.93 -9.13
CA PRO A 228 -12.50 -11.83 -8.00
C PRO A 228 -13.54 -12.95 -7.93
N ALA A 229 -13.12 -14.15 -7.52
CA ALA A 229 -14.04 -15.24 -7.20
C ALA A 229 -14.81 -14.96 -5.91
N ALA A 230 -15.97 -15.61 -5.74
CA ALA A 230 -16.89 -15.33 -4.64
C ALA A 230 -16.49 -15.92 -3.28
N ASN A 231 -15.65 -16.96 -3.25
CA ASN A 231 -15.44 -17.81 -2.08
C ASN A 231 -13.96 -18.01 -1.75
N TYR A 232 -13.18 -16.93 -1.66
CA TYR A 232 -11.81 -17.06 -1.20
C TYR A 232 -11.76 -17.35 0.31
N THR A 233 -10.75 -18.10 0.70
CA THR A 233 -10.42 -18.36 2.11
C THR A 233 -8.97 -17.98 2.37
N PHE A 234 -8.56 -18.03 3.62
CA PHE A 234 -7.20 -17.73 4.03
C PHE A 234 -6.72 -18.66 5.15
N SER A 235 -5.41 -18.75 5.33
CA SER A 235 -4.83 -19.43 6.48
C SER A 235 -3.61 -18.69 7.00
N LEU A 236 -3.50 -18.60 8.33
CA LEU A 236 -2.32 -18.08 9.02
C LEU A 236 -1.48 -19.24 9.57
N ASN A 237 -0.20 -19.27 9.23
CA ASN A 237 0.80 -20.07 9.93
C ASN A 237 1.55 -19.16 10.90
N THR A 238 1.35 -19.41 12.18
CA THR A 238 1.86 -18.57 13.29
C THR A 238 3.32 -18.90 13.63
N THR A 239 3.82 -20.06 13.19
CA THR A 239 5.22 -20.47 13.37
C THR A 239 6.12 -19.83 12.31
N ASP A 240 5.65 -19.80 11.07
CA ASP A 240 6.42 -19.28 9.93
C ASP A 240 6.05 -17.83 9.57
N SER A 241 5.13 -17.21 10.32
CA SER A 241 4.59 -15.87 10.06
C SER A 241 4.11 -15.71 8.61
N THR A 242 3.28 -16.62 8.12
CA THR A 242 2.77 -16.57 6.73
C THR A 242 1.26 -16.47 6.65
N LEU A 243 0.77 -15.62 5.74
CA LEU A 243 -0.61 -15.58 5.29
C LEU A 243 -0.71 -16.23 3.90
N THR A 244 -1.59 -17.22 3.75
CA THR A 244 -1.89 -17.86 2.46
C THR A 244 -3.33 -17.61 2.08
N LEU A 245 -3.57 -17.24 0.83
CA LEU A 245 -4.90 -17.05 0.25
C LEU A 245 -5.26 -18.23 -0.65
N SER A 246 -6.53 -18.63 -0.69
CA SER A 246 -6.99 -19.75 -1.52
C SER A 246 -7.15 -19.36 -2.99
N ASP A 247 -7.24 -20.39 -3.84
CA ASP A 247 -7.72 -20.30 -5.23
C ASP A 247 -7.04 -19.23 -6.09
N GLY A 248 -5.75 -18.96 -5.81
CA GLY A 248 -4.95 -18.01 -6.57
C GLY A 248 -5.25 -16.54 -6.27
N ALA A 249 -5.97 -16.23 -5.19
CA ALA A 249 -6.20 -14.85 -4.75
C ALA A 249 -4.90 -14.10 -4.44
N PHE A 250 -4.92 -12.78 -4.63
CA PHE A 250 -3.80 -11.89 -4.39
C PHE A 250 -4.30 -10.50 -4.01
N PHE A 251 -3.40 -9.64 -3.51
CA PHE A 251 -3.77 -8.32 -3.01
C PHE A 251 -3.77 -7.21 -4.07
N GLY A 252 -4.53 -7.39 -5.16
CA GLY A 252 -4.73 -6.34 -6.17
C GLY A 252 -3.53 -6.01 -7.06
N HIS A 253 -2.31 -6.35 -6.63
CA HIS A 253 -1.10 -6.39 -7.44
C HIS A 253 -0.71 -7.83 -7.78
N TYR A 254 -0.53 -8.14 -9.06
CA TYR A 254 -0.17 -9.49 -9.48
C TYR A 254 1.34 -9.75 -9.44
N ALA A 255 1.79 -10.52 -8.45
CA ALA A 255 3.18 -11.03 -8.34
C ALA A 255 3.30 -12.55 -8.60
N GLY A 256 2.20 -13.22 -8.94
CA GLY A 256 2.15 -14.66 -9.25
C GLY A 256 2.16 -15.60 -8.04
N SER A 257 2.00 -15.10 -6.80
CA SER A 257 1.95 -15.90 -5.57
C SER A 257 0.77 -15.48 -4.68
N SER A 258 0.20 -16.45 -3.97
CA SER A 258 -0.84 -16.27 -2.93
C SER A 258 -0.31 -16.47 -1.52
N VAL A 259 1.00 -16.58 -1.34
CA VAL A 259 1.67 -16.78 -0.05
C VAL A 259 2.51 -15.56 0.30
N TYR A 260 2.26 -15.01 1.48
CA TYR A 260 2.83 -13.75 1.97
C TYR A 260 3.52 -13.99 3.31
N GLU A 261 4.74 -13.47 3.43
CA GLU A 261 5.41 -13.29 4.72
C GLU A 261 4.76 -12.10 5.45
N ILE A 262 4.42 -12.29 6.71
CA ILE A 262 3.87 -11.27 7.59
C ILE A 262 5.04 -10.58 8.29
N ILE A 263 5.32 -9.34 7.89
CA ILE A 263 6.33 -8.51 8.54
C ILE A 263 5.76 -7.90 9.83
N SER A 264 4.53 -7.41 9.76
CA SER A 264 3.78 -6.85 10.88
C SER A 264 2.29 -7.10 10.67
N LEU A 265 1.59 -7.48 11.73
CA LEU A 265 0.13 -7.61 11.74
C LEU A 265 -0.40 -7.22 13.11
N THR A 266 -1.06 -6.08 13.15
CA THR A 266 -1.65 -5.47 14.35
C THR A 266 -3.11 -5.11 14.08
N GLU A 267 -3.79 -4.48 15.05
CA GLU A 267 -5.16 -4.02 14.82
C GLU A 267 -5.28 -2.97 13.72
N THR A 268 -4.22 -2.19 13.48
CA THR A 268 -4.20 -1.01 12.60
C THR A 268 -3.19 -1.11 11.45
N GLU A 269 -2.43 -2.20 11.33
CA GLU A 269 -1.43 -2.36 10.27
C GLU A 269 -1.37 -3.83 9.83
N MET A 270 -1.39 -4.06 8.52
CA MET A 270 -1.03 -5.33 7.90
C MET A 270 0.08 -5.05 6.88
N TYR A 271 1.30 -5.43 7.23
CA TYR A 271 2.48 -5.25 6.39
C TYR A 271 3.03 -6.62 5.95
N LEU A 272 2.99 -6.84 4.64
CA LEU A 272 3.23 -8.13 4.02
C LEU A 272 4.37 -8.02 3.00
N LYS A 273 5.10 -9.11 2.80
CA LYS A 273 6.02 -9.31 1.67
C LYS A 273 5.62 -10.53 0.87
N VAL A 274 5.61 -10.42 -0.45
CA VAL A 274 5.50 -11.55 -1.37
C VAL A 274 6.80 -11.75 -2.13
N ARG A 275 7.23 -13.00 -2.25
CA ARG A 275 8.26 -13.40 -3.22
C ARG A 275 7.60 -13.45 -4.60
N SER A 276 8.07 -12.62 -5.53
CA SER A 276 7.51 -12.59 -6.88
C SER A 276 7.89 -13.84 -7.66
N ILE A 277 6.89 -14.49 -8.27
CA ILE A 277 7.06 -15.54 -9.28
C ILE A 277 7.08 -14.92 -10.67
N ALA A 278 6.35 -13.81 -10.87
CA ALA A 278 6.40 -13.03 -12.10
C ALA A 278 7.80 -12.44 -12.36
N GLU A 279 8.55 -12.13 -11.29
CA GLU A 279 9.88 -11.54 -11.33
C GLU A 279 10.82 -12.27 -10.37
N SER A 280 11.46 -13.34 -10.85
CA SER A 280 12.38 -14.14 -10.03
C SER A 280 13.48 -13.28 -9.40
N GLY A 281 13.55 -13.29 -8.07
CA GLY A 281 14.53 -12.52 -7.29
C GLY A 281 13.96 -11.26 -6.62
N ASN A 282 12.76 -10.82 -7.01
CA ASN A 282 12.12 -9.65 -6.44
C ASN A 282 11.22 -10.01 -5.25
N GLY A 283 11.23 -9.14 -4.25
CA GLY A 283 10.18 -9.03 -3.23
C GLY A 283 9.28 -7.84 -3.55
N TRP A 284 7.99 -7.98 -3.28
CA TRP A 284 7.05 -6.86 -3.25
C TRP A 284 6.46 -6.72 -1.85
N TRP A 285 6.41 -5.49 -1.35
CA TRP A 285 5.88 -5.16 -0.04
C TRP A 285 4.55 -4.44 -0.17
N TYR A 286 3.63 -4.77 0.74
CA TYR A 286 2.29 -4.21 0.79
C TYR A 286 1.96 -3.81 2.21
N ARG A 287 1.63 -2.54 2.43
CA ARG A 287 1.08 -2.06 3.69
C ARG A 287 -0.38 -1.71 3.49
N PHE A 288 -1.21 -2.36 4.29
CA PHE A 288 -2.62 -2.10 4.41
C PHE A 288 -2.93 -1.49 5.77
N ILE A 289 -4.01 -0.73 5.80
CA ILE A 289 -4.59 -0.11 6.98
C ILE A 289 -6.11 -0.41 6.97
N PRO A 290 -6.79 -0.46 8.14
CA PRO A 290 -8.25 -0.53 8.17
C PRO A 290 -8.87 0.60 7.35
N GLU A 291 -9.92 0.29 6.60
CA GLU A 291 -10.59 1.23 5.70
C GLU A 291 -11.01 2.53 6.41
N GLU A 292 -11.51 2.41 7.63
CA GLU A 292 -11.94 3.54 8.47
C GLU A 292 -10.80 4.49 8.88
N LEU A 293 -9.54 4.03 8.80
CA LEU A 293 -8.35 4.81 9.12
C LEU A 293 -7.65 5.37 7.88
N ASN A 294 -8.03 4.94 6.67
CA ASN A 294 -7.45 5.43 5.42
C ASN A 294 -8.05 6.79 5.02
N VAL A 295 -7.82 7.81 5.86
CA VAL A 295 -8.34 9.16 5.68
C VAL A 295 -7.26 10.09 5.16
N ALA A 296 -7.62 10.95 4.20
CA ALA A 296 -6.69 11.95 3.68
C ALA A 296 -6.21 12.85 4.82
N PRO A 297 -4.89 13.16 4.90
CA PRO A 297 -4.42 14.13 5.86
C PRO A 297 -5.12 15.47 5.62
N PRO A 298 -5.48 16.21 6.68
CA PRO A 298 -6.13 17.50 6.51
C PRO A 298 -5.24 18.43 5.68
N PRO A 299 -5.80 19.21 4.75
CA PRO A 299 -5.03 20.17 3.96
C PRO A 299 -4.33 21.16 4.91
N VAL A 300 -3.06 21.46 4.62
CA VAL A 300 -2.30 22.45 5.38
C VAL A 300 -2.90 23.83 5.08
N VAL A 301 -3.74 24.35 5.98
CA VAL A 301 -4.29 25.69 5.84
C VAL A 301 -3.24 26.69 6.30
N LEU A 302 -2.58 27.33 5.35
CA LEU A 302 -1.65 28.41 5.64
C LEU A 302 -2.40 29.65 6.15
N PRO A 303 -1.98 30.27 7.27
CA PRO A 303 -2.62 31.49 7.77
C PRO A 303 -2.35 32.68 6.83
N LEU A 304 -3.28 33.64 6.77
CA LEU A 304 -3.04 34.95 6.17
C LEU A 304 -2.13 35.77 7.09
N LYS A 305 -1.13 36.44 6.53
CA LYS A 305 -0.27 37.37 7.25
C LYS A 305 0.11 38.56 6.39
N GLU A 306 0.18 39.72 7.02
CA GLU A 306 0.92 40.90 6.56
C GLU A 306 2.35 40.78 7.10
N ILE A 307 3.29 40.38 6.24
CA ILE A 307 4.72 40.39 6.56
C ILE A 307 5.38 41.29 5.51
N PRO A 308 5.71 42.55 5.85
CA PRO A 308 6.41 43.45 4.96
C PRO A 308 7.68 42.79 4.42
N LEU A 309 7.84 42.83 3.10
CA LEU A 309 9.05 42.37 2.42
C LEU A 309 9.79 43.60 1.92
N PHE A 310 11.11 43.63 2.09
CA PHE A 310 11.97 44.70 1.58
C PHE A 310 13.33 44.12 1.19
N GLU A 311 13.89 44.56 0.08
CA GLU A 311 15.23 44.19 -0.39
C GLU A 311 15.85 45.33 -1.22
N ASP A 312 16.99 45.84 -0.77
CA ASP A 312 17.79 46.90 -1.42
C ASP A 312 19.13 46.37 -1.98
N PHE A 313 19.41 45.07 -1.83
CA PHE A 313 20.60 44.38 -2.30
C PHE A 313 21.93 44.92 -1.75
N GLU A 314 21.91 45.77 -0.72
CA GLU A 314 23.11 46.34 -0.09
C GLU A 314 23.71 45.41 0.97
N GLY A 315 22.86 44.59 1.59
CA GLY A 315 23.23 43.64 2.64
C GLY A 315 24.21 42.55 2.22
N GLU A 316 24.85 41.91 3.21
CA GLU A 316 25.64 40.69 2.98
C GLU A 316 24.76 39.47 2.73
N GLU A 317 23.56 39.45 3.33
CA GLU A 317 22.53 38.44 3.15
C GLU A 317 21.27 39.10 2.57
N LEU A 318 20.58 38.39 1.68
CA LEU A 318 19.33 38.86 1.09
C LEU A 318 18.18 38.65 2.08
N SER A 319 17.38 39.68 2.33
CA SER A 319 16.12 39.59 3.06
C SER A 319 14.99 39.01 2.19
N VAL A 320 15.10 39.13 0.86
CA VAL A 320 14.19 38.49 -0.10
C VAL A 320 14.99 37.71 -1.14
N GLU A 321 15.06 36.39 -0.96
CA GLU A 321 15.71 35.50 -1.92
C GLU A 321 14.78 35.17 -3.09
N PHE A 322 15.12 35.70 -4.27
CA PHE A 322 14.43 35.36 -5.51
C PHE A 322 15.01 34.11 -6.18
N VAL A 323 14.13 33.20 -6.60
CA VAL A 323 14.47 32.01 -7.39
C VAL A 323 14.22 32.29 -8.86
N GLY A 324 15.23 32.10 -9.70
CA GLY A 324 15.14 32.28 -11.15
C GLY A 324 14.63 31.04 -11.89
N GLU A 325 13.82 31.27 -12.91
CA GLU A 325 13.35 30.28 -13.89
C GLU A 325 13.80 30.71 -15.28
N ALA A 326 14.46 29.80 -16.02
CA ALA A 326 14.95 30.05 -17.38
C ALA A 326 15.78 31.36 -17.52
N MET A 327 16.56 31.70 -16.50
CA MET A 327 17.35 32.92 -16.43
C MET A 327 18.71 32.77 -17.13
N GLY A 328 19.26 33.90 -17.60
CA GLY A 328 20.60 33.94 -18.20
C GLY A 328 21.72 33.94 -17.15
N ASN A 329 22.95 33.64 -17.57
CA ASN A 329 24.12 33.50 -16.69
C ASN A 329 24.57 34.80 -16.03
N LEU A 330 24.17 35.96 -16.56
CA LEU A 330 24.45 37.27 -15.99
C LEU A 330 23.45 37.65 -14.88
N THR A 331 22.45 36.81 -14.61
CA THR A 331 21.49 37.08 -13.53
C THR A 331 22.18 36.99 -12.18
N MET A 332 22.15 38.09 -11.42
CA MET A 332 22.75 38.13 -10.10
C MET A 332 22.10 39.18 -9.21
N ALA A 333 21.85 38.81 -7.96
CA ALA A 333 21.56 39.78 -6.90
C ALA A 333 22.83 40.56 -6.54
N ALA A 334 22.69 41.75 -5.98
CA ALA A 334 23.80 42.56 -5.50
C ALA A 334 24.87 42.91 -6.56
N TYR A 335 24.46 43.14 -7.81
CA TYR A 335 25.31 43.65 -8.90
C TYR A 335 25.62 45.14 -8.70
N HIS A 336 26.81 45.60 -9.11
CA HIS A 336 27.12 47.03 -9.07
C HIS A 336 26.10 47.85 -9.87
N ASN A 337 25.50 48.86 -9.22
CA ASN A 337 24.52 49.73 -9.85
C ASN A 337 25.09 50.37 -11.13
N PRO A 338 24.49 50.14 -12.32
CA PRO A 338 25.01 50.67 -13.58
C PRO A 338 24.82 52.20 -13.71
N ALA A 339 23.95 52.80 -12.91
CA ALA A 339 23.63 54.22 -12.94
C ALA A 339 23.27 54.75 -11.53
N PRO A 340 24.24 54.91 -10.61
CA PRO A 340 24.00 55.41 -9.26
C PRO A 340 23.75 56.92 -9.24
N VAL A 341 22.63 57.33 -9.83
CA VAL A 341 22.20 58.72 -10.02
C VAL A 341 20.90 58.97 -9.23
N PRO A 342 20.47 60.23 -9.02
CA PRO A 342 19.25 60.52 -8.28
C PRO A 342 18.03 59.69 -8.73
N ILE A 343 17.15 59.38 -7.76
CA ILE A 343 16.14 58.29 -7.73
C ILE A 343 16.72 56.98 -7.19
N ASN A 344 17.86 56.50 -7.70
CA ASN A 344 18.51 55.30 -7.16
C ASN A 344 20.03 55.49 -6.92
N PRO A 345 20.43 56.04 -5.76
CA PRO A 345 21.83 56.23 -5.41
C PRO A 345 22.50 54.96 -4.83
N SER A 346 21.81 53.82 -4.77
CA SER A 346 22.32 52.56 -4.22
C SER A 346 23.60 52.11 -4.93
N SER A 347 24.46 51.41 -4.20
CA SER A 347 25.72 50.89 -4.73
C SER A 347 25.53 49.60 -5.51
N LYS A 348 24.50 48.83 -5.15
CA LYS A 348 24.15 47.55 -5.71
C LYS A 348 22.68 47.52 -6.12
N VAL A 349 22.35 46.61 -7.04
CA VAL A 349 21.01 46.38 -7.59
C VAL A 349 20.89 44.91 -7.98
N TYR A 350 19.69 44.45 -8.33
CA TYR A 350 19.52 43.18 -9.01
C TYR A 350 19.77 43.33 -10.51
N LEU A 351 20.61 42.47 -11.08
CA LEU A 351 20.80 42.31 -12.53
C LEU A 351 19.95 41.13 -13.01
N PHE A 352 18.96 41.43 -13.85
CA PHE A 352 18.04 40.46 -14.43
C PHE A 352 18.39 40.24 -15.91
N GLU A 353 18.74 39.01 -16.29
CA GLU A 353 18.91 38.63 -17.70
C GLU A 353 17.74 37.75 -18.17
N LYS A 354 16.87 38.32 -19.01
CA LYS A 354 15.93 37.51 -19.81
C LYS A 354 16.76 36.72 -20.80
N LYS A 355 16.76 35.39 -20.68
CA LYS A 355 17.61 34.51 -21.48
C LYS A 355 17.07 34.42 -22.90
N ALA A 356 17.93 34.74 -23.88
CA ALA A 356 17.60 34.51 -25.28
C ALA A 356 17.37 33.01 -25.55
N GLY A 357 16.36 32.68 -26.34
CA GLY A 357 15.93 31.31 -26.63
C GLY A 357 14.93 30.73 -25.62
N GLU A 358 14.59 31.45 -24.55
CA GLU A 358 13.63 31.01 -23.53
C GLU A 358 12.37 31.89 -23.50
N PHE A 359 11.20 31.27 -23.43
CA PHE A 359 9.92 31.99 -23.51
C PHE A 359 9.44 32.62 -22.20
N TYR A 360 9.90 32.11 -21.05
CA TYR A 360 9.27 32.36 -19.75
C TYR A 360 10.23 32.82 -18.64
N SER A 361 11.41 33.36 -18.99
CA SER A 361 12.37 33.85 -17.99
C SER A 361 11.71 34.77 -16.96
N ASN A 362 11.83 34.41 -15.68
CA ASN A 362 11.27 35.16 -14.56
C ASN A 362 12.04 34.87 -13.28
N ILE A 363 11.82 35.69 -12.27
CA ILE A 363 12.25 35.41 -10.90
C ILE A 363 11.03 35.40 -9.99
N SER A 364 11.08 34.64 -8.90
CA SER A 364 9.97 34.56 -7.96
C SER A 364 10.39 34.39 -6.51
N PHE A 365 9.54 34.87 -5.61
CA PHE A 365 9.63 34.65 -4.17
C PHE A 365 8.40 33.88 -3.70
N VAL A 366 8.59 32.88 -2.83
CA VAL A 366 7.49 32.12 -2.22
C VAL A 366 7.54 32.27 -0.71
N ALA A 367 6.47 32.83 -0.13
CA ALA A 367 6.26 32.90 1.30
C ALA A 367 6.09 31.50 1.90
N LYS A 368 6.97 31.13 2.82
CA LYS A 368 6.95 29.84 3.52
C LYS A 368 6.08 29.94 4.78
N GLY A 369 5.05 29.11 4.85
CA GLY A 369 4.22 28.98 6.05
C GLY A 369 3.13 30.04 6.23
N TYR A 370 2.84 30.85 5.20
CA TYR A 370 1.72 31.80 5.21
C TYR A 370 1.23 32.14 3.79
N LYS A 371 0.00 32.65 3.70
CA LYS A 371 -0.57 33.33 2.53
C LYS A 371 -0.52 34.84 2.76
N PHE A 372 -0.45 35.64 1.70
CA PHE A 372 -0.48 37.09 1.80
C PHE A 372 -1.86 37.57 2.27
N ASP A 373 -1.90 38.42 3.29
CA ASP A 373 -3.11 39.13 3.68
C ASP A 373 -3.26 40.39 2.81
N LEU A 374 -3.95 40.27 1.69
CA LEU A 374 -4.10 41.38 0.74
C LEU A 374 -5.07 42.48 1.20
N THR A 375 -5.78 42.29 2.32
CA THR A 375 -6.55 43.39 2.92
C THR A 375 -5.66 44.39 3.65
N GLU A 376 -4.46 43.98 4.04
CA GLU A 376 -3.50 44.79 4.79
C GLU A 376 -2.16 44.99 4.03
N GLN A 377 -1.84 44.14 3.05
CA GLN A 377 -0.59 44.19 2.27
C GLN A 377 -0.86 43.94 0.79
N ASN A 378 -0.97 44.98 -0.03
CA ASN A 378 -1.39 44.84 -1.43
C ASN A 378 -0.62 45.70 -2.44
N GLN A 379 0.43 46.40 -2.01
CA GLN A 379 1.26 47.21 -2.90
C GLN A 379 2.67 46.67 -2.99
N ILE A 380 3.12 46.44 -4.23
CA ILE A 380 4.53 46.16 -4.52
C ILE A 380 5.15 47.38 -5.15
N THR A 381 6.25 47.86 -4.59
CA THR A 381 7.06 48.94 -5.15
C THR A 381 8.46 48.44 -5.50
N LEU A 382 9.03 49.02 -6.55
CA LEU A 382 10.42 48.79 -6.93
C LEU A 382 10.92 49.92 -7.84
N LYS A 383 12.22 50.15 -7.81
CA LYS A 383 12.92 50.98 -8.78
C LYS A 383 13.42 50.10 -9.91
N VAL A 384 13.18 50.49 -11.16
CA VAL A 384 13.64 49.74 -12.34
C VAL A 384 14.49 50.61 -13.25
N PHE A 385 15.44 49.99 -13.91
CA PHE A 385 16.22 50.59 -14.99
C PHE A 385 16.05 49.73 -16.24
N ILE A 386 15.51 50.32 -17.30
CA ILE A 386 15.32 49.68 -18.60
C ILE A 386 16.41 50.18 -19.55
N PRO A 387 17.42 49.37 -19.89
CA PRO A 387 18.47 49.84 -20.78
C PRO A 387 17.98 50.03 -22.21
N GLY A 388 18.35 51.15 -22.82
CA GLY A 388 18.05 51.44 -24.23
C GLY A 388 18.91 50.65 -25.22
N TYR A 389 19.96 49.98 -24.74
CA TYR A 389 20.84 49.14 -25.55
C TYR A 389 20.31 47.72 -25.81
N ASN A 390 19.19 47.32 -25.19
CA ASN A 390 18.52 46.07 -25.56
C ASN A 390 17.92 46.19 -26.97
N ASP A 391 17.71 45.05 -27.64
CA ASP A 391 17.04 45.03 -28.94
C ASP A 391 15.52 44.94 -28.77
N TYR A 392 14.85 46.10 -28.87
CA TYR A 392 13.39 46.21 -28.84
C TYR A 392 12.76 46.20 -30.25
N THR A 393 13.55 45.95 -31.30
CA THR A 393 13.12 46.13 -32.69
C THR A 393 13.05 44.83 -33.48
N SER A 394 13.84 43.83 -33.12
CA SER A 394 13.83 42.52 -33.78
C SER A 394 12.68 41.65 -33.29
N GLU A 395 11.97 41.06 -34.25
CA GLU A 395 10.98 40.02 -34.00
C GLU A 395 11.65 38.72 -33.53
N ASN A 396 11.00 38.06 -32.57
CA ASN A 396 11.47 36.83 -31.94
C ASN A 396 10.50 35.67 -32.22
N ASN A 397 10.89 34.44 -31.89
CA ASN A 397 9.98 33.31 -31.95
C ASN A 397 8.95 33.40 -30.83
N LYS A 398 7.79 32.78 -31.05
CA LYS A 398 6.67 32.77 -30.11
C LYS A 398 6.46 31.38 -29.55
N ALA A 399 6.08 31.29 -28.28
CA ALA A 399 5.72 30.03 -27.62
C ALA A 399 4.48 29.36 -28.26
N GLY A 400 3.63 30.17 -28.90
CA GLY A 400 2.54 29.68 -29.74
C GLY A 400 1.72 30.80 -30.36
N ASP A 401 0.71 30.43 -31.14
CA ASP A 401 -0.07 31.36 -31.96
C ASP A 401 -0.91 32.36 -31.14
N TRP A 402 -1.18 32.05 -29.87
CA TRP A 402 -1.89 32.92 -28.93
C TRP A 402 -1.07 34.14 -28.47
N ILE A 403 0.25 34.14 -28.71
CA ILE A 403 1.11 35.29 -28.44
C ILE A 403 1.00 36.28 -29.61
N THR A 404 0.58 37.50 -29.31
CA THR A 404 0.36 38.55 -30.32
C THR A 404 1.55 39.49 -30.50
N ASN A 405 2.44 39.57 -29.51
CA ASN A 405 3.65 40.41 -29.54
C ASN A 405 4.89 39.52 -29.44
N ASN A 406 5.78 39.62 -30.43
CA ASN A 406 7.06 38.91 -30.46
C ASN A 406 8.27 39.85 -30.42
N LEU A 407 8.07 41.12 -30.06
CA LEU A 407 9.15 42.07 -29.78
C LEU A 407 9.41 42.09 -28.28
N LEU A 408 10.68 42.12 -27.89
CA LEU A 408 11.06 42.52 -26.54
C LEU A 408 10.44 43.88 -26.23
N GLN A 409 9.86 44.04 -25.05
CA GLN A 409 9.25 45.29 -24.62
C GLN A 409 10.01 45.96 -23.48
N ALA A 410 10.04 47.28 -23.48
CA ALA A 410 10.37 48.08 -22.30
C ALA A 410 9.23 47.96 -21.28
N SER A 411 9.19 46.83 -20.56
CA SER A 411 8.08 46.45 -19.70
C SER A 411 8.51 45.59 -18.51
N ILE A 412 7.71 45.62 -17.45
CA ILE A 412 7.78 44.69 -16.33
C ILE A 412 6.37 44.26 -15.91
N ALA A 413 6.20 42.96 -15.68
CA ALA A 413 5.06 42.37 -15.02
C ALA A 413 5.41 41.96 -13.59
N VAL A 414 4.52 42.24 -12.66
CA VAL A 414 4.50 41.64 -11.32
C VAL A 414 3.24 40.79 -11.22
N LYS A 415 3.37 39.55 -10.78
CA LYS A 415 2.29 38.57 -10.68
C LYS A 415 2.20 38.01 -9.27
N LEU A 416 0.98 37.86 -8.76
CA LEU A 416 0.69 37.09 -7.56
C LEU A 416 0.09 35.73 -7.94
N GLN A 417 0.56 34.65 -7.30
CA GLN A 417 0.20 33.27 -7.63
C GLN A 417 -0.01 32.41 -6.38
N ASN A 418 -0.81 31.34 -6.51
CA ASN A 418 -0.92 30.28 -5.51
C ASN A 418 0.19 29.24 -5.73
N ALA A 419 1.17 29.19 -4.83
CA ALA A 419 2.28 28.24 -4.93
C ALA A 419 1.87 26.79 -4.64
N ASP A 420 0.69 26.54 -4.05
CA ASP A 420 0.21 25.19 -3.71
C ASP A 420 -0.07 24.34 -4.96
N LEU A 421 -0.19 24.99 -6.13
CA LEU A 421 -0.34 24.32 -7.42
C LEU A 421 1.00 24.01 -8.10
N GLU A 422 2.13 24.28 -7.44
CA GLU A 422 3.47 23.99 -7.92
C GLU A 422 3.72 24.51 -9.35
N GLY A 423 4.08 23.64 -10.30
CA GLY A 423 4.28 24.00 -11.72
C GLY A 423 3.04 24.57 -12.41
N ASN A 424 1.86 24.42 -11.81
CA ASN A 424 0.59 24.98 -12.30
C ASN A 424 0.19 26.29 -11.61
N ALA A 425 1.06 26.89 -10.79
CA ALA A 425 0.78 28.15 -10.08
C ALA A 425 0.29 29.28 -11.01
N TRP A 426 0.75 29.30 -12.27
CA TRP A 426 0.33 30.26 -13.31
C TRP A 426 -1.19 30.25 -13.58
N GLN A 427 -1.89 29.15 -13.31
CA GLN A 427 -3.35 29.04 -13.52
C GLN A 427 -4.16 29.94 -12.60
N THR A 428 -3.58 30.39 -11.50
CA THR A 428 -4.27 31.22 -10.49
C THR A 428 -3.93 32.69 -10.57
N GLN A 429 -3.04 33.10 -11.48
CA GLN A 429 -2.31 34.35 -11.37
C GLN A 429 -3.15 35.62 -11.53
N THR A 430 -2.81 36.66 -10.78
CA THR A 430 -3.19 38.05 -11.07
C THR A 430 -1.94 38.78 -11.55
N GLU A 431 -1.99 39.34 -12.76
CA GLU A 431 -0.89 40.10 -13.35
C GLU A 431 -1.19 41.60 -13.34
N ILE A 432 -0.17 42.39 -13.02
CA ILE A 432 -0.10 43.81 -13.36
C ILE A 432 1.12 44.03 -14.24
N LEU A 433 0.87 44.39 -15.50
CA LEU A 433 1.88 44.66 -16.51
C LEU A 433 2.00 46.17 -16.74
N LYS A 434 3.24 46.71 -16.65
CA LYS A 434 3.57 48.07 -17.06
C LYS A 434 4.40 48.02 -18.33
N THR A 435 3.96 48.71 -19.38
CA THR A 435 4.61 48.75 -20.69
C THR A 435 5.02 50.16 -21.08
N GLY A 436 5.82 50.30 -22.14
CA GLY A 436 6.23 51.59 -22.68
C GLY A 436 7.09 52.40 -21.70
N LEU A 437 7.88 51.71 -20.88
CA LEU A 437 8.73 52.33 -19.89
C LEU A 437 9.86 53.11 -20.57
N GLU A 438 10.14 54.30 -20.06
CA GLU A 438 11.25 55.12 -20.56
C GLU A 438 12.59 54.42 -20.28
N THR A 439 13.48 54.44 -21.28
CA THR A 439 14.79 53.79 -21.19
C THR A 439 15.85 54.70 -20.58
N ASP A 440 16.95 54.10 -20.16
CA ASP A 440 18.21 54.76 -19.73
C ASP A 440 18.07 55.71 -18.53
N LYS A 441 17.08 55.45 -17.67
CA LYS A 441 16.92 56.11 -16.38
C LYS A 441 16.22 55.19 -15.37
N TRP A 442 16.39 55.51 -14.09
CA TRP A 442 15.64 54.87 -13.02
C TRP A 442 14.19 55.37 -12.97
N LEU A 443 13.27 54.43 -12.80
CA LEU A 443 11.84 54.65 -12.64
C LEU A 443 11.37 54.01 -11.34
N GLU A 444 10.65 54.73 -10.50
CA GLU A 444 9.96 54.17 -9.34
C GLU A 444 8.56 53.74 -9.74
N LEU A 445 8.23 52.47 -9.54
CA LEU A 445 6.99 51.86 -10.01
C LEU A 445 6.21 51.24 -8.84
N THR A 446 4.89 51.47 -8.81
CA THR A 446 3.96 50.84 -7.86
C THR A 446 3.00 49.90 -8.60
N PHE A 447 2.84 48.69 -8.09
CA PHE A 447 1.91 47.66 -8.55
C PHE A 447 0.88 47.43 -7.44
N ASP A 448 -0.35 47.91 -7.67
CA ASP A 448 -1.44 47.94 -6.69
C ASP A 448 -2.42 46.79 -6.93
N PHE A 449 -2.43 45.83 -6.01
CA PHE A 449 -3.30 44.65 -5.98
C PHE A 449 -4.51 44.82 -5.05
N SER A 450 -4.84 46.03 -4.60
CA SER A 450 -6.00 46.28 -3.72
C SER A 450 -7.34 45.81 -4.33
N ASN A 451 -7.44 45.73 -5.66
CA ASN A 451 -8.62 45.23 -6.37
C ASN A 451 -8.88 43.73 -6.19
N ILE A 452 -7.93 42.98 -5.62
CA ILE A 452 -8.05 41.55 -5.32
C ILE A 452 -7.84 41.24 -3.83
N ALA A 453 -8.09 42.22 -2.95
CA ALA A 453 -7.88 42.10 -1.51
C ALA A 453 -8.66 40.93 -0.87
N ASP A 454 -9.70 40.42 -1.53
CA ASP A 454 -10.50 39.27 -1.13
C ASP A 454 -9.85 37.91 -1.42
N ARG A 455 -8.77 37.87 -2.22
CA ARG A 455 -8.01 36.65 -2.50
C ARG A 455 -7.20 36.22 -1.27
N LYS A 456 -7.21 34.91 -1.01
CA LYS A 456 -6.61 34.30 0.20
C LYS A 456 -5.65 33.16 -0.11
N ASP A 457 -5.43 32.89 -1.39
CA ASP A 457 -4.70 31.73 -1.90
C ASP A 457 -3.27 32.07 -2.35
N TYR A 458 -2.92 33.36 -2.45
CA TYR A 458 -1.60 33.78 -2.92
C TYR A 458 -0.53 33.75 -1.86
N ASN A 459 0.64 33.22 -2.24
CA ASN A 459 1.88 33.25 -1.46
C ASN A 459 3.13 33.28 -2.34
N LYS A 460 2.98 33.53 -3.64
CA LYS A 460 4.09 33.66 -4.57
C LYS A 460 4.01 35.01 -5.28
N ILE A 461 5.14 35.70 -5.32
CA ILE A 461 5.37 36.92 -6.11
C ILE A 461 6.30 36.52 -7.26
N LEU A 462 5.95 36.91 -8.48
CA LEU A 462 6.78 36.66 -9.67
C LEU A 462 7.03 37.99 -10.39
N ILE A 463 8.27 38.24 -10.76
CA ILE A 463 8.74 39.42 -11.49
C ILE A 463 9.27 39.00 -12.85
N GLN A 464 8.80 39.66 -13.90
CA GLN A 464 9.15 39.32 -15.28
C GLN A 464 9.33 40.58 -16.14
N PHE A 465 10.53 40.76 -16.68
CA PHE A 465 10.83 41.83 -17.62
C PHE A 465 10.64 41.39 -19.08
N GLY A 466 10.44 42.36 -19.96
CA GLY A 466 10.54 42.15 -21.40
C GLY A 466 9.27 41.65 -22.10
N THR A 467 8.19 41.37 -21.37
CA THR A 467 6.98 40.65 -21.83
C THR A 467 7.20 39.13 -22.01
N GLU A 468 6.15 38.34 -21.75
CA GLU A 468 6.20 36.87 -21.80
C GLU A 468 5.89 36.30 -23.19
N GLY A 469 6.26 35.03 -23.40
CA GLY A 469 5.78 34.24 -24.54
C GLY A 469 6.59 34.40 -25.83
N HIS A 470 7.67 35.18 -25.81
CA HIS A 470 8.67 35.24 -26.87
C HIS A 470 10.08 34.96 -26.34
N ASP A 471 10.98 34.53 -27.23
CA ASP A 471 12.35 34.08 -26.89
C ASP A 471 13.44 35.16 -27.00
N GLY A 472 13.07 36.40 -27.30
CA GLY A 472 14.01 37.54 -27.28
C GLY A 472 14.65 37.80 -25.91
N GLY A 473 15.97 37.93 -25.87
CA GLY A 473 16.72 38.18 -24.62
C GLY A 473 16.90 39.67 -24.32
N GLY A 474 17.29 39.99 -23.08
CA GLY A 474 17.56 41.37 -22.66
C GLY A 474 18.07 41.48 -21.23
N ILE A 475 18.72 42.60 -20.93
CA ILE A 475 19.25 42.94 -19.61
C ILE A 475 18.39 44.01 -18.97
N PHE A 476 18.03 43.83 -17.70
CA PHE A 476 17.23 44.76 -16.92
C PHE A 476 17.79 44.86 -15.52
N PHE A 477 17.49 45.95 -14.82
CA PHE A 477 17.88 46.10 -13.42
C PHE A 477 16.69 46.52 -12.59
N PHE A 478 16.66 46.07 -11.34
CA PHE A 478 15.75 46.61 -10.35
C PHE A 478 16.39 46.68 -8.97
N ASP A 479 15.80 47.50 -8.12
CA ASP A 479 16.28 47.80 -6.78
C ASP A 479 15.12 48.24 -5.88
N ASP A 480 15.38 48.34 -4.58
CA ASP A 480 14.42 48.76 -3.55
C ASP A 480 13.06 48.04 -3.70
N PHE A 481 13.08 46.72 -3.84
CA PHE A 481 11.86 45.93 -3.87
C PHE A 481 11.18 46.01 -2.51
N ALA A 482 9.88 46.32 -2.48
CA ALA A 482 9.08 46.29 -1.28
C ALA A 482 7.69 45.71 -1.53
N PHE A 483 7.15 44.95 -0.58
CA PHE A 483 5.76 44.54 -0.53
C PHE A 483 5.15 45.06 0.78
N HIS A 484 4.17 45.96 0.69
CA HIS A 484 3.63 46.73 1.81
C HIS A 484 2.14 47.03 1.61
N ASN A 485 1.56 47.78 2.56
CA ASN A 485 0.20 48.34 2.47
C ASN A 485 0.14 49.53 1.52
#